data_AF-A0A7W6M8M7-F1
#
_entry.id   AF-A0A7W6M8M7-F1
#
_cell.length_a   1.000
_cell.length_b   1.000
_cell.length_c   1.000
_cell.angle_alpha   90.00
_cell.angle_beta   90.00
_cell.angle_gamma   90.00
#
_symmetry.space_group_name_H-M   'P 1'
#
loop_
_entity.id
_entity.type
_entity.pdbx_description
1 polymer ?
#
loop_
_entity_poly.entity_id
_entity_poly.type
_entity_poly.pdbx_seq_one_letter_code
_entity_poly.pdbx_strand_id
1 'polypeptide(L)'
;MMRVVTAAFLAASPAWGFDVPSGQPVSLQEVLVDTVGEETWLRFRFVAPELVGTSGGVDYDATGDDMMYLCTETAIPYANEYALEGDVIVISMADRATEFGQADPEATQLFEAYRPVDNTCIWEAL
;
A
#
# COMPACT_ATOMS: atom_id res chain seq x y z
N MET A 1 30.34 -41.74 -6.65
CA MET A 1 30.31 -40.32 -6.22
C MET A 1 29.17 -39.64 -6.97
N MET A 2 27.96 -39.60 -6.40
CA MET A 2 26.80 -38.97 -7.02
C MET A 2 26.61 -37.60 -6.37
N ARG A 3 26.87 -36.52 -7.12
CA ARG A 3 26.63 -35.15 -6.67
C ARG A 3 25.12 -34.90 -6.68
N VAL A 4 24.54 -34.74 -5.48
CA VAL A 4 23.19 -34.18 -5.32
C VAL A 4 23.28 -32.69 -5.63
N VAL A 5 22.61 -32.24 -6.69
CA VAL A 5 22.42 -30.82 -6.98
C VAL A 5 21.09 -30.43 -6.36
N THR A 6 21.13 -29.70 -5.24
CA THR A 6 19.94 -29.12 -4.62
C THR A 6 19.51 -27.93 -5.47
N ALA A 7 18.39 -28.05 -6.18
CA ALA A 7 17.74 -26.91 -6.81
C ALA A 7 16.99 -26.12 -5.73
N ALA A 8 17.40 -24.86 -5.51
CA ALA A 8 16.62 -23.92 -4.71
C ALA A 8 15.45 -23.43 -5.56
N PHE A 9 14.22 -23.83 -5.21
CA PHE A 9 13.02 -23.22 -5.73
C PHE A 9 12.79 -21.90 -5.00
N LEU A 10 13.04 -20.78 -5.66
CA LEU A 10 12.54 -19.47 -5.24
C LEU A 10 11.03 -19.49 -5.48
N ALA A 11 10.25 -19.69 -4.43
CA ALA A 11 8.81 -19.45 -4.48
C ALA A 11 8.61 -17.93 -4.56
N ALA A 12 8.40 -17.40 -5.76
CA ALA A 12 7.81 -16.07 -5.90
C ALA A 12 6.38 -16.18 -5.38
N SER A 13 6.13 -15.67 -4.17
CA SER A 13 4.77 -15.45 -3.70
C SER A 13 4.05 -14.63 -4.77
N PRO A 14 2.78 -14.96 -5.12
CA PRO A 14 2.00 -14.04 -5.92
C PRO A 14 1.89 -12.75 -5.10
N ALA A 15 2.66 -11.73 -5.47
CA ALA A 15 2.34 -10.39 -5.07
C ALA A 15 0.94 -10.15 -5.65
N TRP A 16 -0.07 -9.98 -4.79
CA TRP A 16 -1.37 -9.55 -5.26
C TRP A 16 -1.17 -8.15 -5.84
N GLY A 17 -1.00 -8.13 -7.16
CA GLY A 17 -0.82 -6.93 -7.94
C GLY A 17 -2.16 -6.20 -8.04
N PHE A 18 -2.13 -4.91 -7.79
CA PHE A 18 -3.27 -4.02 -8.00
C PHE A 18 -3.03 -3.24 -9.29
N ASP A 19 -4.02 -3.25 -10.17
CA ASP A 19 -4.05 -2.35 -11.30
C ASP A 19 -4.35 -0.95 -10.78
N VAL A 20 -3.45 -0.01 -11.02
CA VAL A 20 -3.61 1.41 -10.66
C VAL A 20 -3.58 2.28 -11.92
N PRO A 21 -4.19 3.48 -11.90
CA PRO A 21 -4.28 4.37 -13.06
C PRO A 21 -2.96 4.65 -13.79
N SER A 22 -1.84 4.81 -13.07
CA SER A 22 -0.53 5.04 -13.68
C SER A 22 0.03 3.82 -14.43
N GLY A 23 -0.49 2.62 -14.15
CA GLY A 23 0.00 1.35 -14.65
C GLY A 23 1.24 0.81 -13.92
N GLN A 24 1.72 1.48 -12.87
CA GLN A 24 2.85 0.98 -12.10
C GLN A 24 2.50 -0.30 -11.32
N PRO A 25 3.47 -1.19 -11.08
CA PRO A 25 3.22 -2.37 -10.25
C PRO A 25 3.02 -1.95 -8.78
N VAL A 26 1.85 -2.28 -8.22
CA VAL A 26 1.54 -2.07 -6.81
C VAL A 26 1.13 -3.38 -6.16
N SER A 27 1.60 -3.66 -4.95
CA SER A 27 1.18 -4.84 -4.18
C SER A 27 0.89 -4.50 -2.72
N LEU A 28 -0.14 -5.14 -2.15
CA LEU A 28 -0.48 -4.97 -0.74
C LEU A 28 0.53 -5.72 0.12
N GLN A 29 1.22 -5.00 1.00
CA GLN A 29 2.13 -5.57 1.99
C GLN A 29 1.36 -6.06 3.22
N GLU A 30 0.57 -5.18 3.83
CA GLU A 30 -0.17 -5.47 5.06
C GLU A 30 -1.30 -4.46 5.30
N VAL A 31 -2.30 -4.87 6.09
CA VAL A 31 -3.35 -4.00 6.60
C VAL A 31 -3.24 -3.98 8.12
N LEU A 32 -3.14 -2.80 8.71
CA LEU A 32 -3.03 -2.61 10.15
C LEU A 32 -4.25 -1.83 10.65
N VAL A 33 -4.68 -2.16 11.87
CA VAL A 33 -5.71 -1.43 12.59
C VAL A 33 -5.04 -0.78 13.79
N ASP A 34 -5.18 0.55 13.90
CA ASP A 34 -4.53 1.36 14.92
C ASP A 34 -5.56 2.26 15.61
N THR A 35 -5.29 2.67 16.84
CA THR A 35 -6.13 3.64 17.58
C THR A 35 -5.33 4.92 17.77
N VAL A 36 -5.80 6.00 17.15
CA VAL A 36 -5.16 7.33 17.23
C VAL A 36 -6.13 8.29 17.93
N GLY A 37 -5.85 8.57 19.20
CA GLY A 37 -6.79 9.33 20.03
C GLY A 37 -8.07 8.54 20.26
N GLU A 38 -9.20 9.06 19.78
CA GLU A 38 -10.51 8.39 19.83
C GLU A 38 -10.90 7.75 18.47
N GLU A 39 -10.08 7.91 17.43
CA GLU A 39 -10.34 7.39 16.09
C GLU A 39 -9.67 6.03 15.85
N THR A 40 -10.34 5.18 15.09
CA THR A 40 -9.79 3.93 14.54
C THR A 40 -9.22 4.20 13.15
N TRP A 41 -7.95 3.91 12.94
CA TRP A 41 -7.23 4.14 11.70
C TRP A 41 -6.94 2.80 11.02
N LEU A 42 -7.40 2.63 9.78
CA LEU A 42 -7.04 1.51 8.92
C LEU A 42 -5.87 1.91 8.03
N ARG A 43 -4.72 1.27 8.21
CA ARG A 43 -3.52 1.56 7.43
C ARG A 43 -3.30 0.46 6.40
N PHE A 44 -3.51 0.80 5.13
CA PHE A 44 -3.19 -0.08 4.01
C PHE A 44 -1.80 0.28 3.48
N ARG A 45 -0.86 -0.65 3.63
CA ARG A 45 0.54 -0.46 3.26
C ARG A 45 0.82 -1.21 1.97
N PHE A 46 1.28 -0.50 0.95
CA PHE A 46 1.56 -1.02 -0.38
C PHE A 46 3.04 -0.84 -0.74
N VAL A 47 3.56 -1.77 -1.54
CA VAL A 47 4.86 -1.65 -2.20
C VAL A 47 4.63 -1.26 -3.67
N ALA A 48 5.29 -0.19 -4.10
CA ALA A 48 5.20 0.41 -5.44
C ALA A 48 6.61 0.79 -5.95
N PRO A 49 7.32 -0.13 -6.61
CA PRO A 49 8.74 0.04 -6.97
C PRO A 49 9.06 1.21 -7.90
N GLU A 50 8.07 1.77 -8.59
CA GLU A 50 8.21 2.86 -9.56
C GLU A 50 7.70 4.20 -9.01
N LEU A 51 7.69 4.34 -7.68
CA LEU A 51 7.34 5.58 -6.99
C LEU A 51 8.18 6.80 -7.43
N VAL A 52 7.63 7.99 -7.25
CA VAL A 52 8.34 9.25 -7.49
C VAL A 52 9.71 9.29 -6.79
N GLY A 53 10.73 9.82 -7.48
CA GLY A 53 12.11 9.85 -6.97
C GLY A 53 12.93 8.60 -7.31
N THR A 54 12.30 7.52 -7.79
CA THR A 54 13.00 6.39 -8.42
C THR A 54 13.35 6.72 -9.87
N SER A 55 14.32 6.01 -10.46
CA SER A 55 14.75 6.24 -11.84
C SER A 55 13.63 5.87 -12.82
N GLY A 56 12.98 6.88 -13.42
CA GLY A 56 11.85 6.66 -14.32
C GLY A 56 10.52 6.46 -13.58
N GLY A 57 10.45 6.84 -12.30
CA GLY A 57 9.24 6.72 -11.49
C GLY A 57 8.10 7.63 -11.96
N VAL A 58 6.90 7.27 -11.52
CA VAL A 58 5.65 8.01 -11.71
C VAL A 58 5.77 9.39 -11.03
N ASP A 59 5.15 10.41 -11.60
CA ASP A 59 5.15 11.74 -10.98
C ASP A 59 4.24 11.82 -9.73
N TYR A 60 4.33 12.93 -9.00
CA TYR A 60 3.57 13.11 -7.76
C TYR A 60 2.05 13.11 -7.98
N ASP A 61 1.57 13.73 -9.05
CA ASP A 61 0.13 13.86 -9.32
C ASP A 61 -0.46 12.48 -9.65
N ALA A 62 0.20 11.72 -10.54
CA ALA A 62 -0.21 10.36 -10.87
C ALA A 62 -0.07 9.40 -9.68
N THR A 63 0.90 9.60 -8.78
CA THR A 63 0.98 8.84 -7.53
C THR A 63 -0.20 9.16 -6.61
N GLY A 64 -0.61 10.42 -6.50
CA GLY A 64 -1.80 10.81 -5.75
C GLY A 64 -3.08 10.17 -6.31
N ASP A 65 -3.23 10.16 -7.64
CA ASP A 65 -4.35 9.49 -8.33
C ASP A 65 -4.37 7.98 -8.04
N ASP A 66 -3.20 7.32 -8.04
CA ASP A 66 -3.09 5.91 -7.67
C ASP A 66 -3.51 5.66 -6.20
N MET A 67 -3.08 6.52 -5.27
CA MET A 67 -3.43 6.39 -3.85
C MET A 67 -4.93 6.57 -3.61
N MET A 68 -5.57 7.54 -4.29
CA MET A 68 -7.03 7.73 -4.23
C MET A 68 -7.77 6.51 -4.80
N TYR A 69 -7.29 5.99 -5.93
CA TYR A 69 -7.84 4.79 -6.55
C TYR A 69 -7.74 3.58 -5.61
N LEU A 70 -6.56 3.34 -5.02
CA LEU A 70 -6.36 2.27 -4.04
C LEU A 70 -7.27 2.43 -2.81
N CYS A 71 -7.53 3.65 -2.36
CA CYS A 71 -8.47 3.87 -1.27
C CYS A 71 -9.89 3.42 -1.65
N THR A 72 -10.38 3.87 -2.80
CA THR A 72 -11.78 3.68 -3.21
C THR A 72 -12.04 2.26 -3.71
N GLU A 73 -11.16 1.73 -4.56
CA GLU A 73 -11.38 0.46 -5.27
C GLU A 73 -10.75 -0.75 -4.55
N THR A 74 -9.86 -0.53 -3.58
CA THR A 74 -9.22 -1.61 -2.83
C THR A 74 -9.52 -1.54 -1.34
N ALA A 75 -9.21 -0.43 -0.67
CA ALA A 75 -9.29 -0.34 0.78
C ALA A 75 -10.73 -0.41 1.30
N ILE A 76 -11.67 0.32 0.67
CA ILE A 76 -13.09 0.26 1.04
C ILE A 76 -13.67 -1.15 0.82
N PRO A 77 -13.55 -1.79 -0.35
CA PRO A 77 -14.04 -3.16 -0.54
C PRO A 77 -13.41 -4.16 0.43
N TYR A 78 -12.11 -4.05 0.71
CA TYR A 78 -11.44 -4.90 1.69
C TYR A 78 -12.01 -4.68 3.10
N ALA A 79 -12.16 -3.43 3.54
CA ALA A 79 -12.72 -3.13 4.85
C ALA A 79 -14.15 -3.70 5.00
N ASN A 80 -14.98 -3.57 3.96
CA ASN A 80 -16.32 -4.12 3.94
C ASN A 80 -16.33 -5.67 3.98
N GLU A 81 -15.51 -6.33 3.17
CA GLU A 81 -15.41 -7.80 3.11
C GLU A 81 -14.97 -8.39 4.46
N TYR A 82 -14.03 -7.73 5.13
CA TYR A 82 -13.47 -8.18 6.40
C TYR A 82 -14.11 -7.55 7.64
N ALA A 83 -15.20 -6.78 7.46
CA ALA A 83 -15.91 -6.06 8.53
C ALA A 83 -14.97 -5.22 9.43
N LEU A 84 -14.02 -4.50 8.80
CA LEU A 84 -13.14 -3.55 9.46
C LEU A 84 -13.82 -2.18 9.52
N GLU A 85 -14.06 -1.68 10.72
CA GLU A 85 -14.58 -0.34 10.95
C GLU A 85 -13.41 0.63 11.19
N GLY A 86 -13.39 1.75 10.47
CA GLY A 86 -12.34 2.77 10.58
C GLY A 86 -12.87 4.16 10.30
N ASP A 87 -12.48 5.11 11.15
CA ASP A 87 -12.80 6.52 11.00
C ASP A 87 -11.92 7.20 9.94
N VAL A 88 -10.70 6.66 9.75
CA VAL A 88 -9.71 7.14 8.78
C VAL A 88 -9.06 5.94 8.09
N ILE A 89 -8.88 6.04 6.77
CA ILE A 89 -8.09 5.11 5.96
C ILE A 89 -6.79 5.83 5.56
N VAL A 90 -5.65 5.25 5.93
CA VAL A 90 -4.34 5.70 5.46
C VAL A 90 -3.87 4.77 4.36
N ILE A 91 -3.60 5.34 3.19
CA ILE A 91 -2.89 4.64 2.12
C ILE A 91 -1.41 5.02 2.24
N SER A 92 -0.55 4.01 2.36
CA SER A 92 0.89 4.18 2.36
C SER A 92 1.46 3.44 1.16
N MET A 93 2.27 4.12 0.36
CA MET A 93 3.05 3.51 -0.71
C MET A 93 4.53 3.68 -0.41
N ALA A 94 5.29 2.60 -0.52
CA ALA A 94 6.74 2.57 -0.36
C ALA A 94 7.41 1.92 -1.57
N ASP A 95 8.58 2.40 -1.99
CA ASP A 95 9.30 1.82 -3.15
C ASP A 95 9.83 0.40 -2.88
N ARG A 96 9.88 0.01 -1.61
CA ARG A 96 10.25 -1.31 -1.09
C ARG A 96 9.51 -1.60 0.19
N ALA A 97 9.49 -2.88 0.59
CA ALA A 97 8.88 -3.27 1.85
C ALA A 97 9.63 -2.65 3.05
N THR A 98 8.88 -2.06 3.97
CA THR A 98 9.41 -1.48 5.22
C THR A 98 8.77 -2.12 6.44
N GLU A 99 9.45 -2.10 7.58
CA GLU A 99 8.86 -2.55 8.85
C GLU A 99 8.03 -1.41 9.46
N PHE A 100 6.81 -1.73 9.91
CA PHE A 100 5.95 -0.72 10.53
C PHE A 100 6.58 -0.16 11.81
N GLY A 101 6.54 1.18 11.95
CA GLY A 101 7.09 1.88 13.10
C GLY A 101 8.62 1.99 13.12
N GLN A 102 9.33 1.42 12.15
CA GLN A 102 10.78 1.58 12.00
C GLN A 102 11.10 2.56 10.87
N ALA A 103 12.00 3.51 11.15
CA ALA A 103 12.49 4.42 10.13
C ALA A 103 13.44 3.69 9.18
N ASP A 104 13.14 3.78 7.88
CA ASP A 104 14.05 3.37 6.80
C ASP A 104 14.36 4.61 5.94
N PRO A 105 15.54 5.23 6.10
CA PRO A 105 15.90 6.45 5.38
C PRO A 105 16.18 6.21 3.89
N GLU A 106 16.35 4.95 3.47
CA GLU A 106 16.62 4.60 2.08
C GLU A 106 15.33 4.31 1.30
N ALA A 107 14.20 4.15 1.99
CA ALA A 107 12.89 3.92 1.39
C ALA A 107 12.20 5.25 1.08
N THR A 108 11.77 5.40 -0.17
CA THR A 108 10.86 6.48 -0.52
C THR A 108 9.45 6.07 -0.13
N GLN A 109 8.79 6.90 0.67
CA GLN A 109 7.46 6.62 1.19
C GLN A 109 6.54 7.84 1.03
N LEU A 110 5.31 7.58 0.61
CA LEU A 110 4.24 8.56 0.55
C LEU A 110 3.04 8.06 1.34
N PHE A 111 2.34 9.01 1.94
CA PHE A 111 1.20 8.76 2.82
C PHE A 111 0.09 9.73 2.47
N GLU A 112 -1.12 9.21 2.33
CA GLU A 112 -2.33 10.00 2.21
C GLU A 112 -3.36 9.44 3.18
N ALA A 113 -4.17 10.34 3.76
CA ALA A 113 -5.29 9.95 4.59
C ALA A 113 -6.61 10.32 3.94
N TYR A 114 -7.61 9.48 4.21
CA TYR A 114 -8.93 9.61 3.67
C TYR A 114 -9.97 9.32 4.74
N ARG A 115 -11.04 10.11 4.75
CA ARG A 115 -12.25 9.78 5.49
C ARG A 115 -13.19 8.97 4.60
N PRO A 116 -13.54 7.73 4.98
CA PRO A 116 -14.51 6.95 4.23
C PRO A 116 -15.92 7.50 4.45
N VAL A 117 -16.60 7.87 3.38
CA VAL A 117 -18.01 8.35 3.40
C VAL A 117 -18.77 7.72 2.24
N ASP A 118 -19.87 7.04 2.53
CA ASP A 118 -20.75 6.44 1.51
C ASP A 118 -20.00 5.64 0.43
N ASN A 119 -19.07 4.78 0.86
CA ASN A 119 -18.26 3.95 -0.03
C ASN A 119 -17.32 4.74 -0.97
N THR A 120 -16.96 5.97 -0.59
CA THR A 120 -15.97 6.82 -1.26
C THR A 120 -14.91 7.30 -0.27
N CYS A 121 -13.75 7.73 -0.79
CA CYS A 121 -12.67 8.31 0.01
C CYS A 121 -12.62 9.83 -0.14
N ILE A 122 -12.77 10.56 0.96
CA ILE A 122 -12.58 12.02 0.99
C ILE A 122 -11.17 12.30 1.49
N TRP A 123 -10.34 12.91 0.66
CA TRP A 123 -8.95 13.25 1.02
C TRP A 123 -8.88 14.21 2.22
N GLU A 124 -8.02 13.90 3.18
CA GLU A 124 -7.69 14.74 4.32
C GLU A 124 -6.18 14.98 4.37
N ALA A 125 -5.78 16.25 4.48
CA ALA A 125 -4.38 16.58 4.63
C ALA A 125 -3.84 16.05 5.98
N LEU A 126 -2.77 15.24 5.90
CA LEU A 126 -2.01 14.72 7.04
C LEU A 126 -1.02 15.75 7.62
#